data_AF-A0ABD5X0B9-F1
#
_entry.id   AF-A0ABD5X0B9-F1
#
_cell.length_a   1.000
_cell.length_b   1.000
_cell.length_c   1.000
_cell.angle_alpha   90.00
_cell.angle_beta   90.00
_cell.angle_gamma   90.00
#
_symmetry.space_group_name_H-M   'P 1'
#
loop_
_entity.id
_entity.type
_entity.pdbx_description
1 polymer ?
#
loop_
_entity_poly.entity_id
_entity_poly.type
_entity_poly.pdbx_seq_one_letter_code
_entity_poly.pdbx_strand_id
1 'polypeptide(L)'
;MRVIPVFLAALLVFAAVGVGTPAPPSATVRGDADAVATAPDAVTATATTIEHNASGAIRVLELNQSEPATADVDVVTIEAGTATALDANSSAARIETIALRERIEGANASDERQKEILDGLNEVEKDVITLHSERRAAIASYANGDISARQLLVELAEVRASANVLAERVRIVSRLAERSDDVSVDRNRVARLELDLRTFDGPVRSRSANALAGDRLASTRVYVAATEHSVTLSTVVDGQYVRETFRGDLRSRDTRGIDEVTAQNVTAQSYPEIWAAAGGEAATLGSGGTFISTLQYPNGTLTAFVGGGSEQVFMEHQQIDLGGIKHGPTATRTLDVSLVVNRTFPGGPLRVAVVDPATGDPIDAVVKIQPEDGASTEVGTTGDDGVLWTVSPRGEFVVTVVEVGSTDVSFVSVAPTEPKTVAETLDSNGGSASAEPPE
;
A
#
# COMPACT_ATOMS: atom_id res chain seq x y z
N MET A 1 21.11 48.95 -22.37
CA MET A 1 21.69 50.09 -21.62
C MET A 1 20.62 50.53 -20.61
N ARG A 2 20.80 50.76 -19.30
CA ARG A 2 21.91 50.84 -18.29
C ARG A 2 21.20 50.86 -16.90
N VAL A 3 21.64 50.32 -15.75
CA VAL A 3 22.71 49.39 -15.29
C VAL A 3 22.15 48.63 -14.04
N ILE A 4 22.89 47.64 -13.51
CA ILE A 4 22.59 46.89 -12.26
C ILE A 4 23.27 47.55 -11.03
N PRO A 5 22.75 47.37 -9.80
CA PRO A 5 23.54 46.90 -8.64
C PRO A 5 22.85 45.67 -7.99
N VAL A 6 23.46 44.54 -7.59
CA VAL A 6 24.79 44.20 -7.03
C VAL A 6 25.10 44.90 -5.69
N PHE A 7 24.74 44.20 -4.61
CA PHE A 7 25.33 44.21 -3.26
C PHE A 7 25.13 42.78 -2.73
N LEU A 8 26.12 41.88 -2.69
CA LEU A 8 27.42 41.83 -1.99
C LEU A 8 27.31 41.20 -0.59
N ALA A 9 28.14 40.18 -0.35
CA ALA A 9 28.03 39.23 0.75
C ALA A 9 28.97 39.52 1.94
N ALA A 10 28.63 38.98 3.11
CA ALA A 10 29.52 38.71 4.24
C ALA A 10 29.03 37.40 4.90
N LEU A 11 29.75 36.29 4.82
CA LEU A 11 30.97 35.94 5.55
C LEU A 11 30.68 35.56 7.01
N LEU A 12 30.75 34.26 7.29
CA LEU A 12 30.90 33.73 8.65
C LEU A 12 31.81 32.50 8.61
N VAL A 13 33.04 32.71 9.07
CA VAL A 13 34.05 31.66 9.29
C VAL A 13 34.07 31.37 10.79
N PHE A 14 33.99 30.11 11.19
CA PHE A 14 34.50 29.68 12.49
C PHE A 14 35.29 28.38 12.38
N ALA A 15 36.38 28.33 13.11
CA ALA A 15 37.42 27.32 13.00
C ALA A 15 37.22 26.12 13.93
N ALA A 16 37.92 25.03 13.63
CA ALA A 16 37.95 23.83 14.44
C ALA A 16 38.62 24.04 15.81
N VAL A 17 38.14 23.32 16.82
CA VAL A 17 38.89 22.95 18.02
C VAL A 17 38.73 21.45 18.21
N GLY A 18 39.83 20.71 18.13
CA GLY A 18 39.84 19.27 18.37
C GLY A 18 39.99 18.94 19.85
N VAL A 19 39.29 17.90 20.31
CA VAL A 19 39.53 17.23 21.59
C VAL A 19 39.58 15.73 21.31
N GLY A 20 40.74 15.12 21.52
CA GLY A 20 40.94 13.69 21.35
C GLY A 20 40.55 12.91 22.60
N THR A 21 40.00 11.70 22.42
CA THR A 21 39.74 10.72 23.49
C THR A 21 40.62 9.48 23.31
N PRO A 22 41.10 8.85 24.39
CA PRO A 22 42.17 7.85 24.32
C PRO A 22 41.69 6.45 23.93
N ALA A 23 42.55 5.70 23.24
CA ALA A 23 42.39 4.27 23.01
C ALA A 23 42.73 3.43 24.27
N PRO A 24 42.07 2.27 24.48
CA PRO A 24 42.47 1.29 25.49
C PRO A 24 43.71 0.49 25.04
N PRO A 25 44.53 -0.03 25.98
CA PRO A 25 45.84 -0.60 25.67
C PRO A 25 45.78 -2.04 25.15
N SER A 26 46.66 -2.37 24.20
CA SER A 26 46.97 -3.74 23.80
C SER A 26 47.76 -4.46 24.91
N ALA A 27 47.26 -5.61 25.37
CA ALA A 27 48.01 -6.49 26.27
C ALA A 27 48.72 -7.60 25.48
N THR A 28 50.03 -7.53 25.36
CA THR A 28 50.87 -8.64 24.87
C THR A 28 51.06 -9.69 25.96
N VAL A 29 50.63 -10.93 25.72
CA VAL A 29 51.08 -12.13 26.44
C VAL A 29 51.85 -13.02 25.48
N ARG A 30 52.86 -13.74 25.98
CA ARG A 30 53.92 -14.39 25.19
C ARG A 30 54.19 -15.81 25.72
N GLY A 31 54.25 -16.80 24.82
CA GLY A 31 54.61 -18.20 25.10
C GLY A 31 53.44 -19.01 25.67
N ASP A 32 53.29 -20.31 25.37
CA ASP A 32 54.11 -21.20 24.54
C ASP A 32 53.24 -22.18 23.74
N ALA A 33 53.86 -22.90 22.81
CA ALA A 33 53.20 -23.79 21.85
C ALA A 33 52.74 -25.12 22.46
N ASP A 34 51.64 -25.65 21.92
CA ASP A 34 51.61 -27.05 21.51
C ASP A 34 50.67 -27.24 20.31
N ALA A 35 51.01 -28.15 19.40
CA ALA A 35 50.32 -28.30 18.12
C ALA A 35 49.70 -29.70 17.97
N VAL A 36 48.37 -29.75 17.79
CA VAL A 36 47.68 -30.93 17.27
C VAL A 36 46.75 -30.48 16.16
N ALA A 37 46.95 -31.03 14.96
CA ALA A 37 46.15 -30.72 13.78
C ALA A 37 44.87 -31.55 13.77
N THR A 38 43.72 -30.88 13.68
CA THR A 38 42.43 -31.47 13.31
C THR A 38 41.78 -30.53 12.28
N ALA A 39 41.27 -31.07 11.18
CA ALA A 39 40.66 -30.28 10.12
C ALA A 39 39.36 -29.60 10.61
N PRO A 40 39.05 -28.36 10.18
CA PRO A 40 37.75 -27.76 10.44
C PRO A 40 36.72 -28.31 9.45
N ASP A 41 35.65 -28.88 10.00
CA ASP A 41 34.44 -29.25 9.26
C ASP A 41 33.75 -28.03 8.63
N ALA A 42 32.84 -28.28 7.69
CA ALA A 42 32.11 -27.26 6.95
C ALA A 42 31.43 -26.24 7.87
N VAL A 43 31.82 -24.96 7.73
CA VAL A 43 31.19 -23.84 8.44
C VAL A 43 29.83 -23.57 7.82
N THR A 44 28.78 -24.05 8.48
CA THR A 44 27.41 -23.55 8.25
C THR A 44 27.39 -22.09 8.71
N ALA A 45 27.40 -21.16 7.75
CA ALA A 45 27.31 -19.73 8.02
C ALA A 45 25.93 -19.38 8.61
N THR A 46 25.84 -19.39 9.94
CA THR A 46 24.64 -18.97 10.66
C THR A 46 24.58 -17.45 10.70
N ALA A 47 23.95 -16.85 9.68
CA ALA A 47 23.63 -15.42 9.71
C ALA A 47 22.77 -15.13 10.95
N THR A 48 23.33 -14.43 11.94
CA THR A 48 22.64 -14.04 13.17
C THR A 48 21.59 -12.98 12.87
N THR A 49 20.37 -13.42 12.56
CA THR A 49 19.18 -12.57 12.56
C THR A 49 18.93 -12.11 14.00
N ILE A 50 19.01 -10.80 14.24
CA ILE A 50 18.40 -10.20 15.42
C ILE A 50 16.88 -10.30 15.20
N GLU A 51 16.21 -11.25 15.85
CA GLU A 51 14.75 -11.30 15.90
C GLU A 51 14.24 -10.11 16.73
N HIS A 52 14.13 -8.93 16.10
CA HIS A 52 13.08 -8.00 16.48
C HIS A 52 11.74 -8.72 16.34
N ASN A 53 10.76 -8.38 17.19
CA ASN A 53 9.45 -9.05 17.32
C ASN A 53 8.69 -9.11 15.97
N ALA A 54 9.05 -10.08 15.14
CA ALA A 54 8.56 -10.16 13.78
C ALA A 54 7.13 -10.71 13.80
N SER A 55 6.21 -9.96 13.22
CA SER A 55 4.83 -10.39 13.05
C SER A 55 4.81 -11.68 12.25
N GLY A 56 3.88 -12.60 12.57
CA GLY A 56 3.71 -13.83 11.80
C GLY A 56 3.41 -13.55 10.32
N ALA A 57 3.33 -14.61 9.51
CA ALA A 57 3.00 -14.49 8.08
C ALA A 57 1.82 -13.53 7.86
N ILE A 58 2.01 -12.56 6.96
CA ILE A 58 1.09 -11.44 6.76
C ILE A 58 -0.27 -12.00 6.31
N ARG A 59 -1.33 -11.73 7.08
CA ARG A 59 -2.71 -12.07 6.69
C ARG A 59 -3.26 -10.98 5.80
N VAL A 60 -3.87 -11.36 4.68
CA VAL A 60 -4.37 -10.41 3.67
C VAL A 60 -5.79 -10.73 3.20
N LEU A 61 -6.52 -9.68 2.83
CA LEU A 61 -7.70 -9.79 1.97
C LEU A 61 -7.24 -10.11 0.54
N GLU A 62 -7.24 -11.39 0.17
CA GLU A 62 -6.92 -11.84 -1.19
C GLU A 62 -8.10 -11.62 -2.15
N LEU A 63 -7.83 -11.67 -3.47
CA LEU A 63 -8.84 -11.77 -4.52
C LEU A 63 -9.57 -13.14 -4.49
N ASN A 64 -10.69 -13.28 -5.20
CA ASN A 64 -11.38 -14.56 -5.30
C ASN A 64 -10.54 -15.56 -6.10
N GLN A 65 -10.03 -16.62 -5.46
CA GLN A 65 -9.22 -17.65 -6.12
C GLN A 65 -10.00 -18.50 -7.14
N SER A 66 -11.34 -18.45 -7.13
CA SER A 66 -12.19 -19.14 -8.12
C SER A 66 -12.32 -18.35 -9.44
N GLU A 67 -11.87 -17.09 -9.48
CA GLU A 67 -11.89 -16.24 -10.65
C GLU A 67 -10.49 -16.16 -11.29
N PRO A 68 -10.37 -16.16 -12.62
CA PRO A 68 -9.12 -15.79 -13.29
C PRO A 68 -8.66 -14.40 -12.84
N ALA A 69 -7.40 -14.29 -12.44
CA ALA A 69 -6.80 -13.03 -12.01
C ALA A 69 -5.62 -12.66 -12.91
N THR A 70 -5.72 -11.49 -13.56
CA THR A 70 -4.63 -10.87 -14.34
C THR A 70 -3.75 -10.07 -13.38
N ALA A 71 -2.43 -10.21 -13.50
CA ALA A 71 -1.48 -9.51 -12.64
C ALA A 71 -0.18 -9.13 -13.36
N ASP A 72 0.40 -8.00 -12.97
CA ASP A 72 1.62 -7.43 -13.55
C ASP A 72 2.34 -6.53 -12.51
N VAL A 73 3.56 -6.11 -12.81
CA VAL A 73 4.36 -5.19 -11.98
C VAL A 73 4.94 -4.08 -12.86
N ASP A 74 4.45 -2.85 -12.67
CA ASP A 74 4.90 -1.69 -13.45
C ASP A 74 5.42 -0.53 -12.57
N VAL A 75 6.23 0.35 -13.15
CA VAL A 75 6.81 1.53 -12.50
C VAL A 75 5.97 2.77 -12.84
N VAL A 76 5.21 3.25 -11.86
CA VAL A 76 4.50 4.53 -11.96
C VAL A 76 5.50 5.66 -11.78
N THR A 77 5.47 6.61 -12.71
CA THR A 77 6.30 7.82 -12.67
C THR A 77 5.57 8.96 -13.39
N ILE A 78 6.23 10.09 -13.54
CA ILE A 78 5.67 11.33 -14.08
C ILE A 78 5.29 11.15 -15.55
N GLU A 79 4.07 11.54 -15.89
CA GLU A 79 3.60 11.63 -17.27
C GLU A 79 2.96 13.00 -17.50
N ALA A 80 3.61 13.86 -18.28
CA ALA A 80 3.18 15.26 -18.43
C ALA A 80 1.78 15.42 -19.06
N GLY A 81 1.34 14.48 -19.91
CA GLY A 81 -0.01 14.45 -20.47
C GLY A 81 -1.05 14.20 -19.37
N THR A 82 -0.88 13.09 -18.64
CA THR A 82 -1.75 12.68 -17.52
C THR A 82 -1.77 13.72 -16.41
N ALA A 83 -0.63 14.31 -16.03
CA ALA A 83 -0.57 15.42 -15.08
C ALA A 83 -1.44 16.61 -15.52
N THR A 84 -1.30 17.03 -16.78
CA THR A 84 -2.07 18.16 -17.34
C THR A 84 -3.57 17.86 -17.40
N ALA A 85 -3.96 16.63 -17.71
CA ALA A 85 -5.36 16.19 -17.73
C ALA A 85 -5.97 16.19 -16.32
N LEU A 86 -5.29 15.61 -15.33
CA LEU A 86 -5.70 15.61 -13.92
C LEU A 86 -5.86 17.03 -13.35
N ASP A 87 -4.91 17.93 -13.65
CA ASP A 87 -4.97 19.33 -13.24
C ASP A 87 -6.12 20.10 -13.91
N ALA A 88 -6.36 19.87 -15.20
CA ALA A 88 -7.48 20.49 -15.92
C ALA A 88 -8.84 20.02 -15.37
N ASN A 89 -9.03 18.71 -15.22
CA ASN A 89 -10.26 18.11 -14.72
C ASN A 89 -10.55 18.54 -13.27
N SER A 90 -9.55 18.49 -12.39
CA SER A 90 -9.71 18.93 -11.00
C SER A 90 -9.96 20.44 -10.89
N SER A 91 -9.39 21.26 -11.78
CA SER A 91 -9.67 22.70 -11.84
C SER A 91 -11.11 23.00 -12.28
N ALA A 92 -11.63 22.29 -13.30
CA ALA A 92 -13.02 22.43 -13.73
C ALA A 92 -14.00 22.07 -12.60
N ALA A 93 -13.82 20.91 -11.97
CA ALA A 93 -14.69 20.45 -10.89
C ALA A 93 -14.61 21.34 -9.61
N ARG A 94 -13.46 22.00 -9.38
CA ARG A 94 -13.31 23.06 -8.35
C ARG A 94 -14.11 24.32 -8.70
N ILE A 95 -14.10 24.76 -9.96
CA ILE A 95 -14.90 25.92 -10.41
C ILE A 95 -16.39 25.66 -10.23
N GLU A 96 -16.89 24.47 -10.58
CA GLU A 96 -18.27 24.06 -10.32
C GLU A 96 -18.63 24.09 -8.84
N THR A 97 -17.72 23.59 -7.99
CA THR A 97 -17.91 23.54 -6.53
C THR A 97 -17.94 24.95 -5.92
N ILE A 98 -17.13 25.88 -6.45
CA ILE A 98 -17.23 27.31 -6.12
C ILE A 98 -18.57 27.86 -6.59
N ALA A 99 -18.99 27.62 -7.83
CA ALA A 99 -20.25 28.11 -8.37
C ALA A 99 -21.47 27.60 -7.59
N LEU A 100 -21.44 26.37 -7.08
CA LEU A 100 -22.46 25.83 -6.17
C LEU A 100 -22.51 26.60 -4.85
N ARG A 101 -21.35 26.87 -4.23
CA ARG A 101 -21.27 27.69 -3.00
C ARG A 101 -21.87 29.08 -3.22
N GLU A 102 -21.48 29.77 -4.28
CA GLU A 102 -21.99 31.13 -4.57
C GLU A 102 -23.51 31.14 -4.79
N ARG A 103 -24.10 30.10 -5.41
CA ARG A 103 -25.56 29.98 -5.53
C ARG A 103 -26.24 29.81 -4.17
N ILE A 104 -25.72 28.93 -3.31
CA ILE A 104 -26.30 28.69 -1.98
C ILE A 104 -26.17 29.94 -1.09
N GLU A 105 -25.02 30.64 -1.12
CA GLU A 105 -24.82 31.85 -0.33
C GLU A 105 -25.59 33.06 -0.89
N GLY A 106 -25.86 33.09 -2.21
CA GLY A 106 -26.69 34.09 -2.87
C GLY A 106 -28.21 33.88 -2.73
N ALA A 107 -28.66 32.70 -2.26
CA ALA A 107 -30.08 32.40 -2.05
C ALA A 107 -30.66 33.23 -0.88
N ASN A 108 -31.67 34.04 -1.19
CA ASN A 108 -32.24 35.02 -0.25
C ASN A 108 -33.46 34.47 0.51
N ALA A 109 -34.12 33.46 -0.05
CA ALA A 109 -35.25 32.77 0.58
C ALA A 109 -34.81 31.42 1.16
N SER A 110 -35.44 31.01 2.27
CA SER A 110 -35.16 29.74 2.93
C SER A 110 -35.42 28.53 2.01
N ASP A 111 -36.59 28.49 1.36
CA ASP A 111 -36.96 27.41 0.42
C ASP A 111 -35.99 27.30 -0.76
N GLU A 112 -35.46 28.44 -1.24
CA GLU A 112 -34.47 28.52 -2.32
C GLU A 112 -33.12 27.94 -1.87
N ARG A 113 -32.68 28.28 -0.66
CA ARG A 113 -31.44 27.77 -0.05
C ARG A 113 -31.51 26.27 0.26
N GLN A 114 -32.60 25.84 0.89
CA GLN A 114 -32.89 24.42 1.15
C GLN A 114 -32.86 23.62 -0.16
N LYS A 115 -33.45 24.16 -1.25
CA LYS A 115 -33.44 23.53 -2.56
C LYS A 115 -32.02 23.42 -3.14
N GLU A 116 -31.25 24.51 -3.24
CA GLU A 116 -29.88 24.46 -3.80
C GLU A 116 -28.95 23.52 -3.02
N ILE A 117 -29.13 23.42 -1.69
CA ILE A 117 -28.39 22.47 -0.84
C ILE A 117 -28.79 21.01 -1.15
N LEU A 118 -30.08 20.71 -1.26
CA LEU A 118 -30.55 19.37 -1.59
C LEU A 118 -30.17 18.97 -3.02
N ASP A 119 -30.26 19.89 -3.98
CA ASP A 119 -29.85 19.67 -5.38
C ASP A 119 -28.33 19.45 -5.48
N GLY A 120 -27.52 20.17 -4.71
CA GLY A 120 -26.08 19.94 -4.59
C GLY A 120 -25.71 18.54 -4.06
N LEU A 121 -26.44 18.04 -3.06
CA LEU A 121 -26.27 16.67 -2.56
C LEU A 121 -26.79 15.61 -3.54
N ASN A 122 -27.91 15.88 -4.23
CA ASN A 122 -28.47 15.01 -5.27
C ASN A 122 -27.48 14.82 -6.43
N GLU A 123 -26.72 15.86 -6.79
CA GLU A 123 -25.72 15.77 -7.85
C GLU A 123 -24.52 14.91 -7.43
N VAL A 124 -23.99 15.13 -6.22
CA VAL A 124 -22.91 14.28 -5.69
C VAL A 124 -23.32 12.79 -5.65
N GLU A 125 -24.57 12.48 -5.29
CA GLU A 125 -25.08 11.10 -5.31
C GLU A 125 -25.04 10.46 -6.70
N LYS A 126 -25.37 11.23 -7.76
CA LYS A 126 -25.24 10.75 -9.15
C LYS A 126 -23.77 10.56 -9.52
N ASP A 127 -22.93 11.55 -9.21
CA ASP A 127 -21.50 11.52 -9.51
C ASP A 127 -20.83 10.30 -8.84
N VAL A 128 -21.15 9.98 -7.59
CA VAL A 128 -20.67 8.77 -6.89
C VAL A 128 -21.10 7.46 -7.59
N ILE A 129 -22.33 7.40 -8.13
CA ILE A 129 -22.79 6.25 -8.92
C ILE A 129 -21.98 6.11 -10.23
N THR A 130 -21.64 7.24 -10.86
CA THR A 130 -20.76 7.30 -12.04
C THR A 130 -19.36 6.79 -11.71
N LEU A 131 -18.71 7.33 -10.66
CA LEU A 131 -17.36 6.91 -10.21
C LEU A 131 -17.28 5.40 -9.89
N HIS A 132 -18.34 4.82 -9.32
CA HIS A 132 -18.39 3.37 -9.11
C HIS A 132 -18.45 2.56 -10.40
N SER A 133 -19.08 3.11 -11.43
CA SER A 133 -19.24 2.47 -12.73
C SER A 133 -17.94 2.56 -13.52
N GLU A 134 -17.29 3.73 -13.51
CA GLU A 134 -15.94 3.95 -14.06
C GLU A 134 -14.91 3.04 -13.40
N ARG A 135 -14.83 3.02 -12.06
CA ARG A 135 -13.92 2.12 -11.33
C ARG A 135 -14.13 0.65 -11.70
N ARG A 136 -15.39 0.20 -11.83
CA ARG A 136 -15.70 -1.18 -12.21
C ARG A 136 -15.27 -1.46 -13.65
N ALA A 137 -15.53 -0.54 -14.57
CA ALA A 137 -15.15 -0.68 -15.98
C ALA A 137 -13.62 -0.78 -16.13
N ALA A 138 -12.85 0.12 -15.49
CA ALA A 138 -11.40 0.09 -15.53
C ALA A 138 -10.82 -1.23 -14.96
N ILE A 139 -11.32 -1.68 -13.81
CA ILE A 139 -10.91 -2.96 -13.20
C ILE A 139 -11.21 -4.13 -14.15
N ALA A 140 -12.42 -4.20 -14.71
CA ALA A 140 -12.82 -5.27 -15.62
C ALA A 140 -12.00 -5.26 -16.93
N SER A 141 -11.75 -4.09 -17.52
CA SER A 141 -10.90 -3.96 -18.72
C SER A 141 -9.47 -4.42 -18.47
N TYR A 142 -8.88 -4.14 -17.30
CA TYR A 142 -7.55 -4.69 -16.97
C TYR A 142 -7.61 -6.20 -16.71
N ALA A 143 -8.62 -6.70 -16.00
CA ALA A 143 -8.81 -8.13 -15.77
C ALA A 143 -8.93 -8.91 -17.10
N ASN A 144 -9.62 -8.34 -18.10
CA ASN A 144 -9.76 -8.89 -19.45
C ASN A 144 -8.53 -8.72 -20.36
N GLY A 145 -7.54 -7.89 -19.96
CA GLY A 145 -6.38 -7.56 -20.79
C GLY A 145 -6.63 -6.50 -21.87
N ASP A 146 -7.74 -5.77 -21.83
CA ASP A 146 -8.06 -4.67 -22.76
C ASP A 146 -7.16 -3.43 -22.51
N ILE A 147 -6.69 -3.25 -21.28
CA ILE A 147 -5.77 -2.18 -20.87
C ILE A 147 -4.61 -2.73 -20.04
N SER A 148 -3.48 -2.03 -20.03
CA SER A 148 -2.31 -2.35 -19.20
C SER A 148 -2.48 -1.96 -17.73
N ALA A 149 -1.64 -2.51 -16.85
CA ALA A 149 -1.60 -2.15 -15.43
C ALA A 149 -1.38 -0.63 -15.20
N ARG A 150 -0.56 0.00 -16.05
CA ARG A 150 -0.36 1.46 -16.08
C ARG A 150 -1.64 2.22 -16.36
N GLN A 151 -2.38 1.81 -17.39
CA GLN A 151 -3.64 2.45 -17.77
C GLN A 151 -4.67 2.31 -16.65
N LEU A 152 -4.78 1.14 -16.02
CA LEU A 152 -5.62 0.98 -14.81
C LEU A 152 -5.22 1.95 -13.69
N LEU A 153 -3.92 2.15 -13.44
CA LEU A 153 -3.46 3.08 -12.41
C LEU A 153 -3.73 4.55 -12.75
N VAL A 154 -3.78 4.91 -14.04
CA VAL A 154 -4.24 6.24 -14.50
C VAL A 154 -5.75 6.40 -14.27
N GLU A 155 -6.57 5.46 -14.74
CA GLU A 155 -8.04 5.47 -14.55
C GLU A 155 -8.41 5.55 -13.05
N LEU A 156 -7.72 4.77 -12.21
CA LEU A 156 -7.91 4.80 -10.75
C LEU A 156 -7.45 6.13 -10.11
N ALA A 157 -6.46 6.82 -10.69
CA ALA A 157 -6.04 8.15 -10.25
C ALA A 157 -7.05 9.24 -10.66
N GLU A 158 -7.66 9.12 -11.85
CA GLU A 158 -8.74 10.03 -12.29
C GLU A 158 -10.00 9.88 -11.44
N VAL A 159 -10.47 8.65 -11.23
CA VAL A 159 -11.59 8.35 -10.31
C VAL A 159 -11.30 8.88 -8.90
N ARG A 160 -10.06 8.73 -8.42
CA ARG A 160 -9.62 9.26 -7.12
C ARG A 160 -9.68 10.79 -7.08
N ALA A 161 -9.19 11.48 -8.12
CA ALA A 161 -9.17 12.93 -8.19
C ALA A 161 -10.61 13.50 -8.17
N SER A 162 -11.51 12.90 -8.94
CA SER A 162 -12.93 13.26 -8.95
C SER A 162 -13.59 13.01 -7.58
N ALA A 163 -13.36 11.86 -6.96
CA ALA A 163 -13.89 11.56 -5.62
C ALA A 163 -13.42 12.58 -4.56
N ASN A 164 -12.16 13.04 -4.62
CA ASN A 164 -11.63 14.05 -3.71
C ASN A 164 -12.34 15.40 -3.87
N VAL A 165 -12.71 15.80 -5.10
CA VAL A 165 -13.47 17.04 -5.33
C VAL A 165 -14.91 16.89 -4.82
N LEU A 166 -15.56 15.74 -5.06
CA LEU A 166 -16.89 15.47 -4.52
C LEU A 166 -16.89 15.47 -2.98
N ALA A 167 -15.86 14.91 -2.33
CA ALA A 167 -15.74 14.92 -0.89
C ALA A 167 -15.64 16.35 -0.32
N GLU A 168 -14.92 17.26 -0.99
CA GLU A 168 -14.91 18.66 -0.58
C GLU A 168 -16.24 19.37 -0.88
N ARG A 169 -16.91 19.03 -2.00
CA ARG A 169 -18.26 19.53 -2.32
C ARG A 169 -19.25 19.16 -1.21
N VAL A 170 -19.23 17.91 -0.71
CA VAL A 170 -20.06 17.47 0.45
C VAL A 170 -19.75 18.28 1.71
N ARG A 171 -18.47 18.47 2.07
CA ARG A 171 -18.08 19.27 3.25
C ARG A 171 -18.48 20.74 3.14
N ILE A 172 -18.44 21.31 1.94
CA ILE A 172 -18.89 22.68 1.69
C ILE A 172 -20.41 22.77 1.89
N VAL A 173 -21.18 21.85 1.29
CA VAL A 173 -22.64 21.83 1.41
C VAL A 173 -23.11 21.55 2.84
N SER A 174 -22.47 20.63 3.58
CA SER A 174 -22.80 20.39 5.00
C SER A 174 -22.55 21.63 5.86
N ARG A 175 -21.40 22.29 5.72
CA ARG A 175 -21.08 23.56 6.42
C ARG A 175 -22.00 24.73 6.02
N LEU A 176 -22.61 24.70 4.84
CA LEU A 176 -23.62 25.69 4.44
C LEU A 176 -24.96 25.42 5.12
N ALA A 177 -25.37 24.16 5.19
CA ALA A 177 -26.57 23.73 5.90
C ALA A 177 -26.47 23.99 7.41
N GLU A 178 -25.35 23.61 8.04
CA GLU A 178 -25.10 23.81 9.48
C GLU A 178 -25.06 25.29 9.92
N ARG A 179 -24.78 26.21 9.01
CA ARG A 179 -24.81 27.67 9.24
C ARG A 179 -26.20 28.31 9.04
N SER A 180 -27.18 27.54 8.56
CA SER A 180 -28.49 28.04 8.16
C SER A 180 -29.55 27.36 9.02
N ASP A 181 -30.00 28.03 10.10
CA ASP A 181 -30.99 27.50 11.05
C ASP A 181 -32.33 27.10 10.41
N ASP A 182 -32.57 27.59 9.19
CA ASP A 182 -33.74 27.38 8.36
C ASP A 182 -33.61 26.19 7.39
N VAL A 183 -32.45 25.54 7.34
CA VAL A 183 -32.13 24.40 6.46
C VAL A 183 -32.08 23.09 7.25
N SER A 184 -32.66 22.03 6.69
CA SER A 184 -32.60 20.68 7.26
C SER A 184 -31.99 19.68 6.27
N VAL A 185 -30.92 19.02 6.71
CA VAL A 185 -30.20 17.97 5.97
C VAL A 185 -30.08 16.72 6.84
N ASP A 186 -30.38 15.55 6.27
CA ASP A 186 -30.13 14.27 6.93
C ASP A 186 -28.62 14.04 7.12
N ARG A 187 -28.15 14.08 8.38
CA ARG A 187 -26.75 13.82 8.73
C ARG A 187 -26.31 12.41 8.33
N ASN A 188 -27.21 11.43 8.31
CA ASN A 188 -26.88 10.06 7.88
C ASN A 188 -26.69 9.97 6.36
N ARG A 189 -27.34 10.84 5.57
CA ARG A 189 -27.09 10.98 4.13
C ARG A 189 -25.68 11.52 3.87
N VAL A 190 -25.31 12.61 4.54
CA VAL A 190 -23.97 13.21 4.45
C VAL A 190 -22.90 12.21 4.87
N ALA A 191 -23.05 11.58 6.04
CA ALA A 191 -22.09 10.59 6.55
C ALA A 191 -21.92 9.40 5.58
N ARG A 192 -23.00 8.88 5.00
CA ARG A 192 -22.92 7.80 3.99
C ARG A 192 -22.12 8.22 2.76
N LEU A 193 -22.33 9.44 2.24
CA LEU A 193 -21.57 9.96 1.10
C LEU A 193 -20.09 10.12 1.41
N GLU A 194 -19.73 10.69 2.56
CA GLU A 194 -18.33 10.83 2.97
C GLU A 194 -17.63 9.47 3.13
N LEU A 195 -18.34 8.45 3.65
CA LEU A 195 -17.82 7.09 3.81
C LEU A 195 -17.66 6.36 2.47
N ASP A 196 -18.61 6.53 1.55
CA ASP A 196 -18.55 5.91 0.22
C ASP A 196 -17.40 6.52 -0.61
N LEU A 197 -17.26 7.85 -0.54
CA LEU A 197 -16.18 8.59 -1.21
C LEU A 197 -14.78 8.17 -0.72
N ARG A 198 -14.62 7.82 0.57
CA ARG A 198 -13.37 7.27 1.10
C ARG A 198 -12.96 5.94 0.45
N THR A 199 -13.87 5.19 -0.18
CA THR A 199 -13.51 3.95 -0.91
C THR A 199 -12.81 4.23 -2.25
N PHE A 200 -12.81 5.47 -2.72
CA PHE A 200 -12.01 5.90 -3.86
C PHE A 200 -10.60 6.38 -3.47
N ASP A 201 -10.29 6.39 -2.17
CA ASP A 201 -8.95 6.62 -1.62
C ASP A 201 -8.28 5.29 -1.24
N GLY A 202 -6.96 5.30 -1.15
CA GLY A 202 -6.10 4.20 -0.75
C GLY A 202 -4.62 4.57 -0.89
N PRO A 203 -3.71 4.03 -0.05
CA PRO A 203 -2.34 4.53 0.03
C PRO A 203 -1.54 4.29 -1.25
N VAL A 204 -1.76 3.17 -1.94
CA VAL A 204 -1.07 2.86 -3.19
C VAL A 204 -1.62 3.73 -4.33
N ARG A 205 -2.94 3.83 -4.47
CA ARG A 205 -3.56 4.76 -5.45
C ARG A 205 -3.16 6.21 -5.22
N SER A 206 -3.07 6.65 -3.96
CA SER A 206 -2.67 8.02 -3.63
C SER A 206 -1.23 8.32 -4.04
N ARG A 207 -0.30 7.38 -3.81
CA ARG A 207 1.09 7.53 -4.26
C ARG A 207 1.19 7.50 -5.79
N SER A 208 0.49 6.59 -6.46
CA SER A 208 0.43 6.51 -7.92
C SER A 208 -0.11 7.80 -8.55
N ALA A 209 -1.20 8.35 -8.01
CA ALA A 209 -1.78 9.61 -8.48
C ALA A 209 -0.80 10.79 -8.33
N ASN A 210 -0.09 10.89 -7.20
CA ASN A 210 0.93 11.93 -7.00
C ASN A 210 2.10 11.80 -8.01
N ALA A 211 2.55 10.57 -8.27
CA ALA A 211 3.61 10.31 -9.24
C ALA A 211 3.19 10.75 -10.66
N LEU A 212 1.99 10.33 -11.10
CA LEU A 212 1.41 10.73 -12.38
C LEU A 212 1.23 12.24 -12.49
N ALA A 213 0.83 12.91 -11.40
CA ALA A 213 0.66 14.37 -11.32
C ALA A 213 1.98 15.17 -11.26
N GLY A 214 3.15 14.51 -11.30
CA GLY A 214 4.45 15.19 -11.40
C GLY A 214 5.33 15.16 -10.15
N ASP A 215 4.90 14.52 -9.06
CA ASP A 215 5.75 14.32 -7.89
C ASP A 215 6.82 13.24 -8.18
N ARG A 216 8.05 13.70 -8.38
CA ARG A 216 9.25 12.86 -8.57
C ARG A 216 9.38 11.83 -7.46
N LEU A 217 9.18 12.25 -6.21
CA LEU A 217 9.42 11.46 -5.00
C LEU A 217 8.34 10.40 -4.77
N ALA A 218 7.18 10.54 -5.41
CA ALA A 218 6.10 9.55 -5.39
C ALA A 218 6.30 8.40 -6.39
N SER A 219 7.23 8.52 -7.35
CA SER A 219 7.51 7.43 -8.31
C SER A 219 7.78 6.12 -7.58
N THR A 220 7.18 5.02 -8.04
CA THR A 220 7.31 3.72 -7.37
C THR A 220 6.93 2.55 -8.27
N ARG A 221 7.39 1.35 -7.89
CA ARG A 221 6.97 0.09 -8.51
C ARG A 221 5.73 -0.43 -7.81
N VAL A 222 4.70 -0.72 -8.60
CA VAL A 222 3.39 -1.18 -8.13
C VAL A 222 3.11 -2.55 -8.73
N TYR A 223 2.90 -3.54 -7.87
CA TYR A 223 2.24 -4.78 -8.27
C TYR A 223 0.74 -4.50 -8.39
N VAL A 224 0.12 -4.94 -9.49
CA VAL A 224 -1.29 -4.77 -9.79
C VAL A 224 -1.87 -6.13 -10.11
N ALA A 225 -2.91 -6.55 -9.41
CA ALA A 225 -3.68 -7.76 -9.73
C ALA A 225 -5.18 -7.48 -9.69
N ALA A 226 -5.96 -8.06 -10.61
CA ALA A 226 -7.41 -7.89 -10.63
C ALA A 226 -8.16 -9.13 -11.12
N THR A 227 -9.40 -9.27 -10.65
CA THR A 227 -10.47 -10.04 -11.28
C THR A 227 -11.54 -9.06 -11.80
N GLU A 228 -12.64 -9.54 -12.39
CA GLU A 228 -13.67 -8.69 -13.01
C GLU A 228 -14.24 -7.59 -12.09
N HIS A 229 -14.22 -7.80 -10.76
CA HIS A 229 -14.85 -6.88 -9.79
C HIS A 229 -13.89 -6.34 -8.73
N SER A 230 -12.66 -6.83 -8.70
CA SER A 230 -11.80 -6.72 -7.52
C SER A 230 -10.34 -6.47 -7.91
N VAL A 231 -9.64 -5.63 -7.15
CA VAL A 231 -8.26 -5.22 -7.43
C VAL A 231 -7.41 -5.25 -6.16
N THR A 232 -6.15 -5.64 -6.32
CA THR A 232 -5.09 -5.57 -5.31
C THR A 232 -3.92 -4.79 -5.88
N LEU A 233 -3.45 -3.83 -5.11
CA LEU A 233 -2.28 -3.01 -5.41
C LEU A 233 -1.29 -3.15 -4.26
N SER A 234 0.01 -3.22 -4.56
CA SER A 234 1.03 -3.17 -3.52
C SER A 234 2.33 -2.56 -4.00
N THR A 235 3.10 -2.00 -3.07
CA THR A 235 4.37 -1.35 -3.33
C THR A 235 5.28 -1.45 -2.12
N VAL A 236 6.60 -1.28 -2.32
CA VAL A 236 7.57 -1.04 -1.27
C VAL A 236 8.01 0.41 -1.36
N VAL A 237 8.00 1.12 -0.24
CA VAL A 237 8.23 2.56 -0.15
C VAL A 237 8.71 2.93 1.25
N ASP A 238 9.74 3.77 1.36
CA ASP A 238 10.19 4.41 2.61
C ASP A 238 10.40 3.44 3.79
N GLY A 239 10.90 2.22 3.51
CA GLY A 239 11.14 1.17 4.51
C GLY A 239 9.90 0.35 4.89
N GLN A 240 8.77 0.55 4.21
CA GLN A 240 7.49 -0.10 4.45
C GLN A 240 6.99 -0.89 3.23
N TYR A 241 6.30 -2.00 3.51
CA TYR A 241 5.41 -2.67 2.56
C TYR A 241 4.01 -2.08 2.68
N VAL A 242 3.46 -1.60 1.56
CA VAL A 242 2.15 -0.97 1.49
C VAL A 242 1.26 -1.77 0.56
N ARG A 243 0.08 -2.17 1.05
CA ARG A 243 -0.90 -2.99 0.32
C ARG A 243 -2.28 -2.35 0.38
N GLU A 244 -3.02 -2.50 -0.69
CA GLU A 244 -4.39 -2.06 -0.84
C GLU A 244 -5.19 -3.12 -1.61
N THR A 245 -6.36 -3.54 -1.11
CA THR A 245 -7.31 -4.39 -1.84
C THR A 245 -8.71 -3.82 -1.78
N PHE A 246 -9.40 -3.89 -2.91
CA PHE A 246 -10.84 -3.74 -3.03
C PHE A 246 -11.46 -5.03 -3.56
N ARG A 247 -12.35 -5.65 -2.79
CA ARG A 247 -13.22 -6.76 -3.15
C ARG A 247 -14.61 -6.24 -3.52
N GLY A 248 -14.82 -5.87 -4.78
CA GLY A 248 -16.10 -5.33 -5.25
C GLY A 248 -17.23 -6.36 -5.22
N ASP A 249 -16.89 -7.65 -5.31
CA ASP A 249 -17.78 -8.80 -5.16
C ASP A 249 -18.35 -8.93 -3.73
N LEU A 250 -17.60 -8.54 -2.70
CA LEU A 250 -18.05 -8.57 -1.30
C LEU A 250 -18.79 -7.30 -0.86
N ARG A 251 -18.87 -6.27 -1.72
CA ARG A 251 -19.52 -4.98 -1.41
C ARG A 251 -21.03 -5.04 -1.63
N SER A 252 -21.78 -5.50 -0.62
CA SER A 252 -23.23 -5.28 -0.58
C SER A 252 -23.56 -3.79 -0.37
N ARG A 253 -24.52 -3.28 -1.13
CA ARG A 253 -25.10 -1.92 -0.95
C ARG A 253 -26.43 -1.93 -0.21
N ASP A 254 -26.83 -3.07 0.36
CA ASP A 254 -28.02 -3.10 1.21
C ASP A 254 -27.82 -2.18 2.41
N THR A 255 -28.83 -1.34 2.69
CA THR A 255 -28.83 -0.36 3.78
C THR A 255 -29.33 -0.94 5.09
N ARG A 256 -29.57 -2.26 5.17
CA ARG A 256 -29.62 -3.00 6.44
C ARG A 256 -28.26 -2.88 7.12
N GLY A 257 -28.15 -1.86 7.96
CA GLY A 257 -26.92 -1.55 8.67
C GLY A 257 -26.73 -2.40 9.91
N ILE A 258 -25.47 -2.77 10.12
CA ILE A 258 -24.94 -3.21 11.41
C ILE A 258 -24.65 -2.00 12.32
N ASP A 259 -24.35 -2.27 13.59
CA ASP A 259 -23.76 -1.28 14.49
C ASP A 259 -22.22 -1.33 14.48
N GLU A 260 -21.59 -0.39 15.18
CA GLU A 260 -20.13 -0.28 15.25
C GLU A 260 -19.48 -1.50 15.94
N VAL A 261 -20.16 -2.10 16.93
CA VAL A 261 -19.66 -3.25 17.68
C VAL A 261 -19.62 -4.49 16.78
N THR A 262 -20.64 -4.70 15.95
CA THR A 262 -20.65 -5.75 14.93
C THR A 262 -19.56 -5.52 13.88
N ALA A 263 -19.33 -4.28 13.43
CA ALA A 263 -18.23 -3.98 12.50
C ALA A 263 -16.83 -4.25 13.12
N GLN A 264 -16.65 -3.92 14.40
CA GLN A 264 -15.46 -4.26 15.16
C GLN A 264 -15.29 -5.78 15.29
N ASN A 265 -16.35 -6.52 15.60
CA ASN A 265 -16.34 -7.99 15.68
C ASN A 265 -15.98 -8.65 14.34
N VAL A 266 -16.55 -8.18 13.22
CA VAL A 266 -16.17 -8.64 11.87
C VAL A 266 -14.70 -8.39 11.59
N THR A 267 -14.17 -7.23 11.99
CA THR A 267 -12.74 -6.88 11.83
C THR A 267 -11.85 -7.77 12.68
N ALA A 268 -12.21 -8.01 13.95
CA ALA A 268 -11.50 -8.89 14.88
C ALA A 268 -11.45 -10.34 14.38
N GLN A 269 -12.56 -10.84 13.85
CA GLN A 269 -12.65 -12.19 13.26
C GLN A 269 -11.88 -12.31 11.94
N SER A 270 -11.78 -11.22 11.16
CA SER A 270 -11.05 -11.21 9.89
C SER A 270 -9.53 -11.15 10.08
N TYR A 271 -9.05 -10.50 11.14
CA TYR A 271 -7.63 -10.26 11.39
C TYR A 271 -7.21 -10.51 12.84
N PRO A 272 -7.37 -11.74 13.38
CA PRO A 272 -7.21 -12.01 14.80
C PRO A 272 -5.79 -11.75 15.31
N GLU A 273 -4.74 -12.01 14.51
CA GLU A 273 -3.36 -11.71 14.92
C GLU A 273 -3.10 -10.19 15.01
N ILE A 274 -3.68 -9.40 14.11
CA ILE A 274 -3.54 -7.94 14.08
C ILE A 274 -4.37 -7.31 15.21
N TRP A 275 -5.59 -7.81 15.42
CA TRP A 275 -6.46 -7.41 16.53
C TRP A 275 -5.77 -7.62 17.89
N ALA A 276 -5.17 -8.79 18.10
CA ALA A 276 -4.39 -9.07 19.31
C ALA A 276 -3.15 -8.17 19.43
N ALA A 277 -2.42 -7.93 18.34
CA ALA A 277 -1.24 -7.05 18.33
C ALA A 277 -1.56 -5.56 18.56
N ALA A 278 -2.79 -5.13 18.23
CA ALA A 278 -3.33 -3.80 18.51
C ALA A 278 -3.92 -3.67 19.94
N GLY A 279 -3.74 -4.68 20.80
CA GLY A 279 -4.28 -4.67 22.17
C GLY A 279 -5.77 -4.98 22.29
N GLY A 280 -6.42 -5.37 21.19
CA GLY A 280 -7.86 -5.64 21.13
C GLY A 280 -8.74 -4.40 20.94
N GLU A 281 -8.16 -3.30 20.45
CA GLU A 281 -8.86 -2.04 20.17
C GLU A 281 -8.77 -1.66 18.69
N ALA A 282 -9.81 -1.00 18.17
CA ALA A 282 -9.84 -0.45 16.81
C ALA A 282 -10.61 0.87 16.79
N ALA A 283 -10.00 1.92 16.25
CA ALA A 283 -10.69 3.19 15.99
C ALA A 283 -11.68 2.99 14.84
N THR A 284 -12.97 2.89 15.14
CA THR A 284 -14.02 2.58 14.15
C THR A 284 -14.92 3.78 13.92
N LEU A 285 -15.33 3.99 12.67
CA LEU A 285 -16.28 5.01 12.27
C LEU A 285 -17.16 4.48 11.13
N GLY A 286 -18.46 4.80 11.13
CA GLY A 286 -19.36 4.29 10.10
C GLY A 286 -20.79 4.79 10.20
N SER A 287 -21.58 4.50 9.16
CA SER A 287 -22.99 4.87 9.08
C SER A 287 -23.72 3.94 8.11
N GLY A 288 -24.38 2.90 8.63
CA GLY A 288 -25.43 2.10 7.97
C GLY A 288 -25.06 1.24 6.77
N GLY A 289 -24.07 1.61 5.94
CA GLY A 289 -23.67 0.87 4.74
C GLY A 289 -22.15 0.63 4.63
N THR A 290 -21.33 1.38 5.36
CA THR A 290 -19.88 1.17 5.43
C THR A 290 -19.38 1.58 6.82
N PHE A 291 -18.50 0.76 7.37
CA PHE A 291 -17.72 1.03 8.58
C PHE A 291 -16.24 0.91 8.24
N ILE A 292 -15.42 1.76 8.85
CA ILE A 292 -13.97 1.83 8.64
C ILE A 292 -13.31 1.64 10.00
N SER A 293 -12.68 0.50 10.22
CA SER A 293 -11.95 0.14 11.43
C SER A 293 -10.45 0.30 11.20
N THR A 294 -9.79 1.12 12.01
CA THR A 294 -8.33 1.36 11.93
C THR A 294 -7.64 0.78 13.17
N LEU A 295 -6.64 -0.05 12.94
CA LEU A 295 -5.83 -0.73 13.96
C LEU A 295 -4.38 -0.32 13.79
N GLN A 296 -3.76 0.16 14.87
CA GLN A 296 -2.33 0.43 14.95
C GLN A 296 -1.68 -0.66 15.79
N TYR A 297 -0.57 -1.22 15.33
CA TYR A 297 0.15 -2.30 16.01
C TYR A 297 1.67 -2.08 15.84
N PRO A 298 2.53 -2.75 16.64
CA PRO A 298 3.96 -2.38 16.74
C PRO A 298 4.77 -2.35 15.43
N ASN A 299 4.32 -3.05 14.39
CA ASN A 299 5.01 -3.17 13.11
C ASN A 299 4.17 -2.61 11.93
N GLY A 300 3.11 -1.83 12.17
CA GLY A 300 2.27 -1.33 11.09
C GLY A 300 0.89 -0.78 11.45
N THR A 301 0.06 -0.61 10.42
CA THR A 301 -1.33 -0.16 10.51
C THR A 301 -2.20 -0.92 9.51
N LEU A 302 -3.40 -1.30 9.94
CA LEU A 302 -4.47 -1.88 9.14
C LEU A 302 -5.67 -0.93 9.13
N THR A 303 -6.23 -0.66 7.96
CA THR A 303 -7.56 -0.06 7.80
C THR A 303 -8.47 -1.04 7.06
N ALA A 304 -9.46 -1.58 7.75
CA ALA A 304 -10.45 -2.50 7.20
C ALA A 304 -11.79 -1.79 6.98
N PHE A 305 -12.40 -2.00 5.82
CA PHE A 305 -13.72 -1.47 5.49
C PHE A 305 -14.74 -2.60 5.50
N VAL A 306 -15.69 -2.55 6.43
CA VAL A 306 -16.78 -3.53 6.59
C VAL A 306 -18.04 -3.04 5.88
N GLY A 307 -18.64 -3.89 5.05
CA GLY A 307 -19.89 -3.62 4.35
C GLY A 307 -21.08 -3.86 5.28
N GLY A 308 -21.94 -2.84 5.46
CA GLY A 308 -23.08 -2.94 6.37
C GLY A 308 -24.03 -4.08 5.99
N GLY A 309 -24.37 -4.19 4.70
CA GLY A 309 -25.28 -5.20 4.18
C GLY A 309 -24.66 -6.55 3.80
N SER A 310 -23.35 -6.76 4.02
CA SER A 310 -22.67 -8.05 3.80
C SER A 310 -21.97 -8.61 5.05
N GLU A 311 -21.78 -7.80 6.09
CA GLU A 311 -21.05 -8.16 7.32
C GLU A 311 -19.63 -8.71 7.04
N GLN A 312 -19.01 -8.23 5.95
CA GLN A 312 -17.72 -8.69 5.44
C GLN A 312 -16.78 -7.52 5.20
N VAL A 313 -15.48 -7.76 5.36
CA VAL A 313 -14.43 -6.82 4.96
C VAL A 313 -14.32 -6.86 3.43
N PHE A 314 -14.72 -5.77 2.77
CA PHE A 314 -14.65 -5.64 1.31
C PHE A 314 -13.46 -4.79 0.85
N MET A 315 -12.76 -4.10 1.75
CA MET A 315 -11.56 -3.34 1.41
C MET A 315 -10.58 -3.32 2.58
N GLU A 316 -9.29 -3.35 2.24
CA GLU A 316 -8.17 -3.44 3.16
C GLU A 316 -7.07 -2.48 2.70
N HIS A 317 -6.54 -1.67 3.62
CA HIS A 317 -5.24 -1.01 3.46
C HIS A 317 -4.30 -1.51 4.56
N GLN A 318 -3.11 -1.97 4.21
CA GLN A 318 -2.06 -2.32 5.17
C GLN A 318 -0.78 -1.51 4.89
N GLN A 319 -0.11 -1.09 5.96
CA GLN A 319 1.24 -0.52 5.94
C GLN A 319 2.06 -1.27 6.99
N ILE A 320 3.17 -1.89 6.59
CA ILE A 320 3.96 -2.78 7.46
C ILE A 320 5.44 -2.41 7.36
N ASP A 321 6.10 -2.20 8.49
CA ASP A 321 7.54 -1.92 8.53
C ASP A 321 8.33 -3.17 8.12
N LEU A 322 9.18 -3.06 7.09
CA LEU A 322 9.91 -4.22 6.52
C LEU A 322 10.81 -4.93 7.55
N GLY A 323 11.36 -4.17 8.51
CA GLY A 323 12.15 -4.72 9.63
C GLY A 323 11.33 -5.58 10.61
N GLY A 324 10.01 -5.46 10.60
CA GLY A 324 9.09 -6.30 11.38
C GLY A 324 8.55 -7.52 10.62
N ILE A 325 8.87 -7.68 9.33
CA ILE A 325 8.34 -8.76 8.49
C ILE A 325 9.19 -10.01 8.62
N LYS A 326 8.59 -11.06 9.18
CA LYS A 326 9.23 -12.37 9.30
C LYS A 326 9.49 -12.93 7.91
N HIS A 327 10.76 -13.15 7.58
CA HIS A 327 11.15 -13.62 6.27
C HIS A 327 10.61 -15.03 6.01
N GLY A 328 9.95 -15.21 4.85
CA GLY A 328 9.54 -16.52 4.37
C GLY A 328 10.73 -17.41 3.98
N PRO A 329 10.47 -18.64 3.50
CA PRO A 329 11.49 -19.56 3.03
C PRO A 329 12.51 -18.87 2.11
N THR A 330 13.80 -19.05 2.42
CA THR A 330 14.90 -18.59 1.58
C THR A 330 14.97 -19.42 0.29
N ALA A 331 15.40 -18.78 -0.78
CA ALA A 331 16.07 -19.45 -1.88
C ALA A 331 17.48 -18.87 -1.98
N THR A 332 18.49 -19.73 -1.97
CA THR A 332 19.90 -19.32 -1.93
C THR A 332 20.66 -19.91 -3.10
N ARG A 333 21.48 -19.09 -3.75
CA ARG A 333 22.38 -19.49 -4.83
C ARG A 333 23.73 -18.79 -4.67
N THR A 334 24.78 -19.57 -4.47
CA THR A 334 26.16 -19.07 -4.55
C THR A 334 26.76 -19.43 -5.90
N LEU A 335 27.22 -18.42 -6.63
CA LEU A 335 28.05 -18.54 -7.82
C LEU A 335 29.29 -17.67 -7.59
N ASP A 336 29.47 -16.60 -8.37
CA ASP A 336 30.53 -15.60 -8.12
C ASP A 336 30.20 -14.79 -6.85
N VAL A 337 28.91 -14.43 -6.68
CA VAL A 337 28.34 -13.85 -5.46
C VAL A 337 27.32 -14.79 -4.80
N SER A 338 27.06 -14.61 -3.50
CA SER A 338 26.03 -15.34 -2.77
C SER A 338 24.71 -14.56 -2.75
N LEU A 339 23.72 -15.06 -3.47
CA LEU A 339 22.38 -14.49 -3.59
C LEU A 339 21.41 -15.20 -2.64
N VAL A 340 20.73 -14.43 -1.79
CA VAL A 340 19.66 -14.90 -0.90
C VAL A 340 18.37 -14.14 -1.21
N VAL A 341 17.31 -14.87 -1.54
CA VAL A 341 15.98 -14.31 -1.84
C VAL A 341 14.98 -14.79 -0.80
N ASN A 342 14.39 -13.86 -0.05
CA ASN A 342 13.25 -14.13 0.84
C ASN A 342 11.98 -13.64 0.15
N ARG A 343 11.03 -14.55 -0.09
CA ARG A 343 9.78 -14.28 -0.79
C ARG A 343 8.57 -14.53 0.11
N THR A 344 7.46 -13.90 -0.25
CA THR A 344 6.13 -14.15 0.31
C THR A 344 5.18 -14.50 -0.84
N PHE A 345 3.89 -14.18 -0.71
CA PHE A 345 2.86 -14.33 -1.74
C PHE A 345 2.96 -13.32 -2.89
N PRO A 346 2.23 -13.52 -4.01
CA PRO A 346 2.20 -12.59 -5.14
C PRO A 346 1.79 -11.18 -4.72
N GLY A 347 2.58 -10.18 -5.12
CA GLY A 347 2.46 -8.80 -4.66
C GLY A 347 3.02 -8.53 -3.27
N GLY A 348 3.33 -9.55 -2.47
CA GLY A 348 3.95 -9.41 -1.16
C GLY A 348 5.44 -9.05 -1.21
N PRO A 349 6.04 -8.62 -0.09
CA PRO A 349 7.40 -8.10 -0.05
C PRO A 349 8.44 -9.17 -0.43
N LEU A 350 9.32 -8.81 -1.34
CA LEU A 350 10.45 -9.59 -1.82
C LEU A 350 11.75 -8.96 -1.33
N ARG A 351 12.53 -9.69 -0.54
CA ARG A 351 13.89 -9.30 -0.14
C ARG A 351 14.90 -10.00 -1.03
N VAL A 352 15.81 -9.24 -1.62
CA VAL A 352 16.97 -9.73 -2.35
C VAL A 352 18.20 -9.25 -1.61
N ALA A 353 19.03 -10.17 -1.12
CA ALA A 353 20.30 -9.86 -0.47
C ALA A 353 21.47 -10.50 -1.20
N VAL A 354 22.58 -9.77 -1.32
CA VAL A 354 23.79 -10.21 -2.01
C VAL A 354 24.99 -9.98 -1.09
N VAL A 355 25.79 -11.03 -0.91
CA VAL A 355 27.01 -11.00 -0.08
C VAL A 355 28.18 -11.71 -0.76
N ASP A 356 29.39 -11.31 -0.41
CA ASP A 356 30.62 -12.00 -0.78
C ASP A 356 30.62 -13.42 -0.16
N PRO A 357 30.88 -14.49 -0.94
CA PRO A 357 30.81 -15.86 -0.45
C PRO A 357 32.00 -16.29 0.43
N ALA A 358 33.10 -15.51 0.45
CA ALA A 358 34.30 -15.78 1.23
C ALA A 358 34.38 -14.95 2.53
N THR A 359 33.94 -13.69 2.52
CA THR A 359 33.95 -12.81 3.69
C THR A 359 32.59 -12.69 4.37
N GLY A 360 31.49 -12.81 3.62
CA GLY A 360 30.12 -12.53 4.08
C GLY A 360 29.75 -11.04 4.08
N ASP A 361 30.60 -10.17 3.55
CA ASP A 361 30.34 -8.73 3.45
C ASP A 361 29.22 -8.41 2.44
N PRO A 362 28.41 -7.36 2.64
CA PRO A 362 27.37 -6.95 1.70
C PRO A 362 27.96 -6.45 0.37
N ILE A 363 27.25 -6.74 -0.74
CA ILE A 363 27.62 -6.30 -2.09
C ILE A 363 26.50 -5.43 -2.69
N ASP A 364 26.87 -4.28 -3.27
CA ASP A 364 25.98 -3.52 -4.16
C ASP A 364 25.92 -4.17 -5.54
N ALA A 365 24.74 -4.63 -5.93
CA ALA A 365 24.46 -5.37 -7.13
C ALA A 365 23.18 -4.88 -7.79
N VAL A 366 23.21 -4.75 -9.11
CA VAL A 366 22.03 -4.48 -9.95
C VAL A 366 21.14 -5.72 -9.93
N VAL A 367 19.91 -5.56 -9.45
CA VAL A 367 18.92 -6.64 -9.36
C VAL A 367 17.97 -6.55 -10.56
N LYS A 368 17.76 -7.70 -11.21
CA LYS A 368 16.82 -7.87 -12.32
C LYS A 368 15.85 -9.00 -11.99
N ILE A 369 14.58 -8.81 -12.34
CA ILE A 369 13.52 -9.81 -12.17
C ILE A 369 12.93 -10.13 -13.54
N GLN A 370 12.81 -11.41 -13.84
CA GLN A 370 12.14 -11.93 -15.02
C GLN A 370 10.98 -12.85 -14.60
N PRO A 371 9.72 -12.42 -14.74
CA PRO A 371 8.56 -13.31 -14.64
C PRO A 371 8.59 -14.40 -15.72
N GLU A 372 7.91 -15.52 -15.49
CA GLU A 372 7.82 -16.68 -16.41
C GLU A 372 7.49 -16.27 -17.86
N ASP A 373 6.41 -15.52 -18.06
CA ASP A 373 5.97 -14.99 -19.37
C ASP A 373 6.45 -13.55 -19.64
N GLY A 374 7.42 -13.05 -18.87
CA GLY A 374 7.81 -11.64 -18.84
C GLY A 374 9.21 -11.32 -19.36
N ALA A 375 9.44 -10.05 -19.67
CA ALA A 375 10.77 -9.54 -19.96
C ALA A 375 11.58 -9.32 -18.67
N SER A 376 12.89 -9.63 -18.70
CA SER A 376 13.80 -9.31 -17.60
C SER A 376 13.89 -7.79 -17.42
N THR A 377 13.49 -7.31 -16.25
CA THR A 377 13.38 -5.88 -15.93
C THR A 377 14.26 -5.55 -14.73
N GLU A 378 14.99 -4.44 -14.82
CA GLU A 378 15.80 -3.93 -13.71
C GLU A 378 14.92 -3.34 -12.61
N VAL A 379 15.09 -3.82 -11.37
CA VAL A 379 14.26 -3.41 -10.24
C VAL A 379 14.92 -2.36 -9.34
N GLY A 380 16.26 -2.34 -9.28
CA GLY A 380 17.06 -1.43 -8.47
C GLY A 380 18.44 -2.00 -8.21
N THR A 381 19.17 -1.43 -7.25
CA THR A 381 20.42 -2.01 -6.72
C THR A 381 20.27 -2.34 -5.24
N THR A 382 21.15 -3.19 -4.70
CA THR A 382 21.14 -3.58 -3.28
C THR A 382 21.82 -2.58 -2.36
N GLY A 383 22.66 -1.67 -2.87
CA GLY A 383 23.30 -0.62 -2.09
C GLY A 383 24.32 -1.11 -1.05
N ASP A 384 24.78 -0.20 -0.20
CA ASP A 384 25.85 -0.42 0.78
C ASP A 384 25.53 -1.50 1.85
N ASP A 385 24.25 -1.77 2.13
CA ASP A 385 23.84 -2.81 3.07
C ASP A 385 23.60 -4.18 2.40
N GLY A 386 23.73 -4.24 1.08
CA GLY A 386 23.57 -5.46 0.30
C GLY A 386 22.13 -5.97 0.25
N VAL A 387 21.11 -5.12 0.47
CA VAL A 387 19.69 -5.51 0.50
C VAL A 387 18.79 -4.61 -0.36
N LEU A 388 18.15 -5.20 -1.37
CA LEU A 388 17.01 -4.60 -2.05
C LEU A 388 15.69 -5.21 -1.55
N TRP A 389 14.72 -4.34 -1.26
CA TRP A 389 13.32 -4.72 -1.09
C TRP A 389 12.46 -4.27 -2.28
N THR A 390 11.58 -5.15 -2.75
CA THR A 390 10.62 -4.87 -3.82
C THR A 390 9.35 -5.71 -3.63
N VAL A 391 8.47 -5.79 -4.62
CA VAL A 391 7.26 -6.65 -4.62
C VAL A 391 7.49 -7.92 -5.43
N SER A 392 6.93 -9.04 -4.97
CA SER A 392 6.99 -10.34 -5.65
C SER A 392 6.04 -10.36 -6.87
N PRO A 393 6.48 -10.80 -8.07
CA PRO A 393 5.57 -11.08 -9.18
C PRO A 393 4.55 -12.18 -8.85
N ARG A 394 3.59 -12.39 -9.76
CA ARG A 394 2.73 -13.59 -9.82
C ARG A 394 3.42 -14.65 -10.70
N GLY A 395 3.24 -15.93 -10.38
CA GLY A 395 3.88 -17.04 -11.08
C GLY A 395 5.33 -17.27 -10.66
N GLU A 396 6.03 -18.18 -11.33
CA GLU A 396 7.48 -18.33 -11.13
C GLU A 396 8.24 -17.14 -11.72
N PHE A 397 9.40 -16.81 -11.13
CA PHE A 397 10.27 -15.76 -11.63
C PHE A 397 11.75 -16.04 -11.32
N VAL A 398 12.62 -15.53 -12.18
CA VAL A 398 14.07 -15.58 -11.98
C VAL A 398 14.55 -14.24 -11.44
N VAL A 399 15.22 -14.27 -10.29
CA VAL A 399 16.02 -13.14 -9.79
C VAL A 399 17.43 -13.31 -10.31
N THR A 400 17.98 -12.29 -10.97
CA THR A 400 19.38 -12.20 -11.41
C THR A 400 20.02 -10.99 -10.74
N VAL A 401 21.24 -11.13 -10.23
CA VAL A 401 22.04 -10.04 -9.66
C VAL A 401 23.38 -9.96 -10.37
N VAL A 402 23.84 -8.74 -10.62
CA VAL A 402 25.16 -8.44 -11.21
C VAL A 402 25.82 -7.37 -10.36
N GLU A 403 27.01 -7.64 -9.82
CA GLU A 403 27.73 -6.69 -8.96
C GLU A 403 28.05 -5.37 -9.68
N VAL A 404 27.88 -4.25 -8.99
CA VAL A 404 28.08 -2.91 -9.54
C VAL A 404 29.57 -2.66 -9.81
N GLY A 405 29.95 -2.63 -11.09
CA GLY A 405 31.33 -2.41 -11.53
C GLY A 405 32.15 -3.67 -11.73
N SER A 406 31.59 -4.85 -11.44
CA SER A 406 32.17 -6.15 -11.79
C SER A 406 31.39 -6.83 -12.94
N THR A 407 31.80 -8.05 -13.30
CA THR A 407 31.05 -8.99 -14.16
C THR A 407 30.43 -10.15 -13.39
N ASP A 408 30.63 -10.19 -12.08
CA ASP A 408 30.22 -11.29 -11.20
C ASP A 408 28.69 -11.37 -11.10
N VAL A 409 28.16 -12.59 -11.24
CA VAL A 409 26.73 -12.82 -11.44
C VAL A 409 26.21 -13.97 -10.58
N SER A 410 24.98 -13.83 -10.08
CA SER A 410 24.22 -14.96 -9.53
C SER A 410 22.75 -14.87 -9.93
N PHE A 411 22.08 -16.02 -9.99
CA PHE A 411 20.66 -16.08 -10.32
C PHE A 411 19.97 -17.27 -9.64
N VAL A 412 18.69 -17.11 -9.33
CA VAL A 412 17.86 -18.16 -8.71
C VAL A 412 16.43 -18.08 -9.25
N SER A 413 15.87 -19.24 -9.61
CA SER A 413 14.43 -19.35 -9.90
C SER A 413 13.66 -19.53 -8.60
N VAL A 414 12.55 -18.84 -8.47
CA VAL A 414 11.72 -18.80 -7.26
C VAL A 414 10.23 -18.72 -7.60
N ALA A 415 9.42 -19.35 -6.76
CA ALA A 415 7.97 -19.18 -6.75
C ALA A 415 7.54 -18.44 -5.46
N PRO A 416 6.53 -17.55 -5.52
CA PRO A 416 5.85 -17.02 -4.34
C PRO A 416 5.32 -18.14 -3.43
N THR A 417 5.15 -17.82 -2.14
CA THR A 417 4.45 -18.70 -1.18
C THR A 417 2.94 -18.45 -1.21
N GLU A 418 2.15 -19.32 -0.58
CA GLU A 418 0.75 -19.01 -0.33
C GLU A 418 0.61 -17.90 0.75
N PRO A 419 -0.37 -16.98 0.62
CA PRO A 419 -0.70 -16.02 1.66
C PRO A 419 -1.50 -16.69 2.79
N LYS A 420 -1.45 -16.10 3.99
CA LYS A 420 -2.56 -16.29 4.95
C LYS A 420 -3.72 -15.40 4.52
N THR A 421 -4.94 -15.91 4.49
CA THR A 421 -6.10 -15.15 3.97
C THR A 421 -7.12 -14.81 5.05
N VAL A 422 -7.96 -13.80 4.81
CA VAL A 422 -9.14 -13.55 5.65
C VAL A 422 -10.11 -14.74 5.61
N ALA A 423 -10.30 -15.36 4.44
CA ALA A 423 -11.25 -16.46 4.22
C ALA A 423 -10.95 -17.69 5.10
N GLU A 424 -9.69 -18.13 5.15
CA GLU A 424 -9.22 -19.22 6.04
C GLU A 424 -9.68 -19.03 7.50
N THR A 425 -9.72 -17.78 7.97
CA THR A 425 -10.04 -17.49 9.36
C THR A 425 -11.53 -17.67 9.62
N LEU A 426 -12.37 -17.21 8.68
CA LEU A 426 -13.83 -17.39 8.73
C LEU A 426 -14.21 -18.88 8.66
N ASP A 427 -13.57 -19.64 7.76
CA ASP A 427 -13.79 -21.09 7.63
C ASP A 427 -13.37 -21.83 8.92
N SER A 428 -12.21 -21.47 9.50
CA SER A 428 -11.72 -22.09 10.74
C SER A 428 -12.63 -21.83 11.95
N ASN A 429 -13.29 -20.67 12.00
CA ASN A 429 -14.25 -20.31 13.06
C ASN A 429 -15.65 -20.91 12.82
N GLY A 430 -16.03 -21.16 11.56
CA GLY A 430 -17.31 -21.80 11.19
C GLY A 430 -17.39 -23.30 11.52
N GLY A 431 -16.25 -23.97 11.74
CA GLY A 431 -16.14 -25.43 11.90
C GLY A 431 -16.77 -26.04 13.16
N SER A 432 -17.37 -25.26 14.06
CA SER A 432 -17.99 -25.74 15.32
C SER A 432 -19.51 -25.65 15.31
N ALA A 433 -20.16 -26.08 14.22
CA ALA A 433 -21.62 -26.11 14.09
C ALA A 433 -22.17 -27.35 13.36
N SER A 434 -21.61 -28.54 13.62
CA SER A 434 -22.24 -29.83 13.25
C SER A 434 -22.34 -30.74 14.47
N ALA A 435 -23.34 -30.43 15.31
CA ALA A 435 -23.86 -31.39 16.27
C ALA A 435 -24.96 -32.20 15.57
N GLU A 436 -24.66 -33.47 15.29
CA GLU A 436 -25.58 -34.45 14.72
C GLU A 436 -26.79 -34.66 15.66
N PRO A 437 -28.04 -34.76 15.15
CA PRO A 437 -29.21 -34.97 16.00
C PRO A 437 -29.22 -36.41 16.54
N PRO A 438 -29.51 -36.64 17.83
CA PRO A 438 -29.66 -37.99 18.36
C PRO A 438 -30.96 -38.65 17.84
N GLU A 439 -30.88 -39.96 17.59
CA GLU A 439 -32.03 -40.85 17.30
C GLU A 439 -32.97 -41.04 18.51
#